data_AF-A0AAU9UG37-F1
#
_entry.id   AF-A0AAU9UG37-F1
#
_cell.length_a   1.000
_cell.length_b   1.000
_cell.length_c   1.000
_cell.angle_alpha   90.00
_cell.angle_beta   90.00
_cell.angle_gamma   90.00
#
_symmetry.space_group_name_H-M   'P 1'
#
loop_
_entity.id
_entity.type
_entity.pdbx_description
1 polymer ?
#
loop_
_entity_poly.entity_id
_entity_poly.type
_entity_poly.pdbx_seq_one_letter_code
_entity_poly.pdbx_strand_id
1 'polypeptide(L)'
;MSAMDTLLINFKKDGPERNTSAYLQKRLSTLEGYWNEFQTNHTRLCAEYEDPNHKYFSENYYQRAIAFYNEVKNHIMKYVTTEPTNPLLKPTRPEPPTTPTTLNVSQTMFSAKSTSQRHPSRVEEMLRKQKSNFKAFSRTAATLDLEGLSERWEYEDAMKRISVDNDRSASLGD
;
A
#
# COMPACT_ATOMS: atom_id res chain seq x y z
N MET A 1 -7.95 30.13 2.61
CA MET A 1 -6.99 29.02 2.43
C MET A 1 -7.00 28.66 0.96
N SER A 2 -5.84 28.62 0.31
CA SER A 2 -5.73 28.25 -1.11
C SER A 2 -5.87 26.72 -1.29
N ALA A 3 -6.13 26.25 -2.52
CA ALA A 3 -6.18 24.83 -2.82
C ALA A 3 -4.85 24.10 -2.49
N MET A 4 -3.72 24.80 -2.67
CA MET A 4 -2.39 24.30 -2.32
C MET A 4 -2.18 24.18 -0.80
N ASP A 5 -2.74 25.11 0.00
CA ASP A 5 -2.71 25.02 1.47
C ASP A 5 -3.44 23.77 1.96
N THR A 6 -4.64 23.53 1.41
CA THR A 6 -5.44 22.37 1.77
C THR A 6 -4.72 21.07 1.42
N LEU A 7 -4.01 21.02 0.28
CA LEU A 7 -3.20 19.87 -0.11
C LEU A 7 -2.06 19.62 0.89
N LEU A 8 -1.33 20.68 1.29
CA LEU A 8 -0.24 20.56 2.25
C LEU A 8 -0.74 20.14 3.64
N ILE A 9 -1.84 20.72 4.12
CA ILE A 9 -2.45 20.36 5.42
C ILE A 9 -2.87 18.90 5.42
N ASN A 10 -3.54 18.45 4.37
CA ASN A 10 -3.95 17.05 4.25
C ASN A 10 -2.75 16.12 4.20
N PHE A 11 -1.72 16.46 3.43
CA PHE A 11 -0.49 15.69 3.36
C PHE A 11 0.22 15.59 4.72
N LYS A 12 0.30 16.69 5.49
CA LYS A 12 0.89 16.69 6.84
C LYS A 12 0.09 15.87 7.86
N LYS A 13 -1.22 15.70 7.64
CA LYS A 13 -2.08 14.86 8.48
C LYS A 13 -1.97 13.37 8.14
N ASP A 14 -1.50 13.04 6.95
CA ASP A 14 -1.31 11.66 6.54
C ASP A 14 -0.05 11.08 7.21
N GLY A 15 -0.18 9.87 7.78
CA GLY A 15 0.95 9.17 8.39
C GLY A 15 1.98 8.70 7.35
N PRO A 16 3.24 8.45 7.77
CA PRO A 16 4.32 8.04 6.88
C PRO A 16 4.03 6.74 6.13
N GLU A 17 3.17 5.87 6.65
CA GLU A 17 2.74 4.63 6.02
C GLU A 17 1.98 4.83 4.69
N ARG A 18 1.43 6.03 4.45
CA ARG A 18 0.71 6.36 3.21
C ARG A 18 1.62 6.96 2.14
N ASN A 19 2.86 7.34 2.49
CA ASN A 19 3.85 7.98 1.60
C ASN A 19 4.49 6.99 0.61
N THR A 20 3.68 6.14 -0.01
CA THR A 20 4.09 5.29 -1.12
C THR A 20 4.45 6.14 -2.35
N SER A 21 5.36 5.65 -3.19
CA SER A 21 5.75 6.34 -4.43
C SER A 21 4.54 6.75 -5.29
N ALA A 22 3.57 5.85 -5.47
CA ALA A 22 2.34 6.14 -6.24
C ALA A 22 1.48 7.24 -5.59
N TYR A 23 1.40 7.27 -4.26
CA TYR A 23 0.69 8.31 -3.53
C TYR A 23 1.38 9.69 -3.68
N LEU A 24 2.70 9.72 -3.50
CA LEU A 24 3.52 10.92 -3.63
C LEU A 24 3.44 11.47 -5.07
N GLN A 25 3.50 10.62 -6.09
CA GLN A 25 3.31 11.03 -7.49
C GLN A 25 1.93 11.63 -7.73
N LYS A 26 0.86 11.02 -7.21
CA LYS A 26 -0.50 11.57 -7.35
C LYS A 26 -0.64 12.94 -6.68
N ARG A 27 0.00 13.13 -5.52
CA ARG A 27 0.02 14.42 -4.82
C ARG A 27 0.81 15.49 -5.59
N LEU A 28 1.97 15.14 -6.14
CA LEU A 28 2.75 16.03 -7.00
C LEU A 28 1.96 16.43 -8.26
N SER A 29 1.32 15.47 -8.93
CA SER A 29 0.48 15.73 -10.10
C SER A 29 -0.69 16.67 -9.77
N THR A 30 -1.33 16.49 -8.61
CA THR A 30 -2.41 17.39 -8.15
C THR A 30 -1.90 18.80 -7.88
N LEU A 31 -0.72 18.92 -7.23
CA LEU A 31 -0.07 20.20 -6.97
C LEU A 31 0.30 20.92 -8.28
N GLU A 32 0.81 20.19 -9.27
CA GLU A 32 1.13 20.72 -10.61
C GLU A 32 -0.12 21.18 -11.35
N GLY A 33 -1.24 20.46 -11.21
CA GLY A 33 -2.54 20.90 -11.74
C GLY A 33 -2.97 22.26 -11.20
N TYR A 34 -2.95 22.43 -9.88
CA TYR A 34 -3.28 23.72 -9.25
C TYR A 34 -2.31 24.83 -9.64
N TRP A 35 -1.02 24.51 -9.77
CA TRP A 35 -0.02 25.50 -10.18
C TRP A 35 -0.21 25.94 -11.63
N ASN A 36 -0.48 25.00 -12.54
CA ASN A 36 -0.70 25.32 -13.95
C ASN A 36 -1.94 26.21 -14.15
N GLU A 37 -3.02 25.94 -13.41
CA GLU A 37 -4.21 26.80 -13.41
C GLU A 37 -3.87 28.21 -12.92
N PHE A 38 -3.12 28.32 -11.81
CA PHE A 38 -2.66 29.60 -11.29
C PHE A 38 -1.77 30.36 -12.29
N GLN A 39 -0.84 29.68 -12.95
CA GLN A 39 0.03 30.29 -13.98
C GLN A 39 -0.76 30.75 -15.20
N THR A 40 -1.74 29.96 -15.64
CA THR A 40 -2.64 30.32 -16.75
C THR A 40 -3.41 31.59 -16.38
N ASN A 41 -3.97 31.64 -15.17
CA ASN A 41 -4.69 32.80 -14.67
C ASN A 41 -3.78 34.03 -14.54
N HIS A 42 -2.56 33.88 -14.03
CA HIS A 42 -1.56 34.95 -13.96
C HIS A 42 -1.23 35.49 -15.35
N THR A 43 -0.94 34.61 -16.30
CA THR A 43 -0.60 34.98 -17.68
C THR A 43 -1.74 35.76 -18.33
N ARG A 44 -2.98 35.30 -18.12
CA ARG A 44 -4.19 36.00 -18.59
C ARG A 44 -4.33 37.38 -17.95
N LEU A 45 -4.09 37.49 -16.64
CA LEU A 45 -4.17 38.77 -15.92
C LEU A 45 -3.15 39.78 -16.46
N CYS A 46 -1.91 39.34 -16.71
CA CYS A 46 -0.86 40.18 -17.29
C CYS A 46 -1.19 40.59 -18.74
N ALA A 47 -1.80 39.70 -19.53
CA ALA A 47 -2.13 39.98 -20.93
C ALA A 47 -3.35 40.91 -21.10
N GLU A 48 -4.36 40.78 -20.23
CA GLU A 48 -5.65 41.46 -20.39
C GLU A 48 -5.86 42.65 -19.43
N TYR A 49 -5.21 42.66 -18.26
CA TYR A 49 -5.57 43.55 -17.14
C TYR A 49 -4.37 44.01 -16.29
N GLU A 50 -3.25 44.38 -16.92
CA GLU A 50 -2.09 44.92 -16.19
C GLU A 50 -2.42 46.29 -15.58
N ASP A 51 -3.04 46.29 -14.40
CA ASP A 51 -3.15 47.43 -13.50
C ASP A 51 -2.04 47.33 -12.44
N PRO A 52 -0.95 48.10 -12.56
CA PRO A 52 0.19 48.03 -11.64
C PRO A 52 -0.16 48.37 -10.19
N ASN A 53 -1.27 49.09 -9.96
CA ASN A 53 -1.73 49.47 -8.63
C ASN A 53 -2.63 48.42 -7.98
N HIS A 54 -3.04 47.39 -8.73
CA HIS A 54 -3.84 46.33 -8.16
C HIS A 54 -3.01 45.49 -7.17
N LYS A 55 -3.61 45.17 -6.01
CA LYS A 55 -2.93 44.48 -4.89
C LYS A 55 -2.18 43.22 -5.29
N TYR A 56 -2.70 42.51 -6.28
CA TYR A 56 -2.06 41.32 -6.85
C TYR A 56 -0.61 41.58 -7.30
N PHE A 57 -0.39 42.69 -8.02
CA PHE A 57 0.92 43.07 -8.55
C PHE A 57 1.76 43.80 -7.51
N SER A 58 1.18 44.74 -6.77
CA SER A 58 1.91 45.52 -5.77
C SER A 58 2.43 44.67 -4.60
N GLU A 59 1.71 43.62 -4.21
CA GLU A 59 2.12 42.73 -3.11
C GLU A 59 2.91 41.50 -3.58
N ASN A 60 3.31 41.43 -4.86
CA ASN A 60 4.08 40.33 -5.42
C ASN A 60 3.43 38.94 -5.17
N TYR A 61 2.10 38.84 -5.35
CA TYR A 61 1.36 37.61 -5.06
C TYR A 61 1.85 36.42 -5.88
N TYR A 62 2.23 36.65 -7.15
CA TYR A 62 2.77 35.60 -8.00
C TYR A 62 4.08 35.01 -7.44
N GLN A 63 5.00 35.86 -6.99
CA GLN A 63 6.27 35.47 -6.38
C GLN A 63 6.07 34.72 -5.06
N ARG A 64 5.09 35.13 -4.24
CA ARG A 64 4.73 34.39 -3.03
C ARG A 64 4.16 33.01 -3.36
N ALA A 65 3.30 32.93 -4.39
CA ALA A 65 2.69 31.68 -4.82
C ALA A 65 3.72 30.68 -5.39
N ILE A 66 4.69 31.13 -6.21
CA ILE A 66 5.76 30.24 -6.71
C ILE A 66 6.67 29.75 -5.57
N ALA A 67 6.99 30.62 -4.60
CA ALA A 67 7.77 30.23 -3.43
C ALA A 67 7.04 29.15 -2.62
N PHE A 68 5.74 29.34 -2.39
CA PHE A 68 4.90 28.35 -1.70
C PHE A 68 4.78 27.04 -2.47
N TYR A 69 4.54 27.09 -3.78
CA TYR A 69 4.53 25.90 -4.64
C TYR A 69 5.84 25.10 -4.53
N ASN A 70 6.98 25.79 -4.60
CA ASN A 70 8.30 25.15 -4.46
C ASN A 70 8.51 24.58 -3.06
N GLU A 71 8.04 25.24 -2.00
CA GLU A 71 8.08 24.73 -0.64
C GLU A 71 7.30 23.41 -0.52
N VAL A 72 6.06 23.38 -1.01
CA VAL A 72 5.21 22.18 -0.98
C VAL A 72 5.83 21.06 -1.83
N LYS A 73 6.31 21.38 -3.03
CA LYS A 73 6.97 20.41 -3.93
C LYS A 73 8.19 19.79 -3.29
N ASN A 74 9.07 20.62 -2.71
CA ASN A 74 10.25 20.16 -2.00
C ASN A 74 9.89 19.33 -0.76
N HIS A 75 8.82 19.70 -0.06
CA HIS A 75 8.35 18.95 1.10
C HIS A 75 7.90 17.53 0.71
N ILE A 76 7.14 17.38 -0.38
CA ILE A 76 6.70 16.08 -0.89
C ILE A 76 7.89 15.29 -1.46
N MET A 77 8.79 15.93 -2.22
CA MET A 77 9.96 15.27 -2.82
C MET A 77 10.94 14.69 -1.78
N LYS A 78 11.03 15.28 -0.58
CA LYS A 78 11.84 14.69 0.51
C LYS A 78 11.48 13.24 0.76
N TYR A 79 10.18 12.90 0.75
CA TYR A 79 9.71 11.53 0.96
C TYR A 79 9.94 10.61 -0.24
N VAL A 80 10.13 11.16 -1.44
CA VAL A 80 10.48 10.40 -2.65
C VAL A 80 11.96 10.00 -2.63
N THR A 81 12.83 10.87 -2.09
CA THR A 81 14.27 10.62 -2.00
C THR A 81 14.65 9.80 -0.76
N THR A 82 13.89 9.89 0.33
CA THR A 82 14.10 9.08 1.55
C THR A 82 13.44 7.72 1.47
N GLU A 83 13.52 7.03 0.33
CA GLU A 83 13.43 5.57 0.29
C GLU A 83 14.86 5.00 0.47
N PRO A 84 15.45 4.93 1.69
CA PRO A 84 16.22 3.76 1.99
C PRO A 84 15.21 2.64 2.17
N THR A 85 15.31 1.63 1.30
CA THR A 85 14.91 0.26 1.59
C THR A 85 15.03 0.05 3.09
N ASN A 86 13.90 -0.16 3.78
CA ASN A 86 13.91 -0.61 5.15
C ASN A 86 13.80 -2.14 5.09
N PRO A 87 14.91 -2.89 5.06
CA PRO A 87 14.86 -4.31 5.34
C PRO A 87 14.75 -4.44 6.87
N LEU A 88 13.55 -4.37 7.43
CA LEU A 88 13.35 -4.86 8.80
C LEU A 88 13.09 -6.37 8.74
N LEU A 89 14.18 -7.13 8.82
CA LEU A 89 14.65 -7.82 10.03
C LEU A 89 13.78 -9.04 10.37
N LYS A 90 14.12 -10.17 9.74
CA LYS A 90 13.96 -11.49 10.35
C LYS A 90 14.87 -11.55 11.58
N PRO A 91 14.41 -11.99 12.75
CA PRO A 91 15.29 -12.25 13.88
C PRO A 91 16.19 -13.46 13.57
N THR A 92 17.50 -13.20 13.51
CA THR A 92 18.55 -14.22 13.59
C THR A 92 18.56 -14.83 14.99
N ARG A 93 18.40 -16.14 15.10
CA ARG A 93 18.90 -16.97 16.22
C ARG A 93 18.89 -18.46 15.83
N PRO A 94 19.70 -19.32 16.47
CA PRO A 94 21.10 -19.58 16.14
C PRO A 94 21.32 -21.07 15.75
N GLU A 95 22.23 -21.35 14.82
CA GLU A 95 22.82 -22.70 14.72
C GLU A 95 23.78 -22.95 15.88
N PRO A 96 23.82 -24.16 16.47
CA PRO A 96 24.76 -25.23 16.02
C PRO A 96 24.26 -26.68 16.36
N PRO A 97 25.06 -27.77 16.28
CA PRO A 97 26.21 -28.14 15.42
C PRO A 97 26.08 -29.52 14.72
N THR A 98 26.82 -29.68 13.61
CA THR A 98 27.65 -30.82 13.16
C THR A 98 27.16 -32.30 13.27
N THR A 99 26.98 -32.92 12.10
CA THR A 99 27.18 -34.33 11.61
C THR A 99 27.77 -35.39 12.58
N PRO A 100 27.52 -36.73 12.42
CA PRO A 100 27.82 -37.43 11.14
C PRO A 100 27.06 -38.74 10.78
N THR A 101 27.33 -39.21 9.55
CA THR A 101 27.43 -40.62 9.11
C THR A 101 26.14 -41.42 8.82
N THR A 102 25.71 -41.65 7.56
CA THR A 102 26.14 -42.61 6.50
C THR A 102 25.33 -43.92 6.47
N LEU A 103 24.97 -44.32 5.24
CA LEU A 103 24.68 -45.67 4.70
C LEU A 103 23.22 -46.15 4.77
N ASN A 104 22.76 -47.06 3.91
CA ASN A 104 22.85 -47.32 2.47
C ASN A 104 21.86 -48.50 2.25
N VAL A 105 21.22 -48.56 1.08
CA VAL A 105 20.56 -49.74 0.44
C VAL A 105 19.61 -50.63 1.25
N SER A 106 18.35 -50.77 0.78
CA SER A 106 17.88 -51.98 0.07
C SER A 106 16.35 -52.13 0.13
N GLN A 107 15.81 -52.51 -1.04
CA GLN A 107 14.45 -52.97 -1.24
C GLN A 107 14.10 -54.15 -0.32
N THR A 108 12.85 -54.22 0.14
CA THR A 108 12.12 -55.49 0.17
C THR A 108 10.63 -55.23 0.21
N MET A 109 9.92 -55.78 -0.78
CA MET A 109 8.48 -56.00 -0.71
C MET A 109 8.17 -56.96 0.44
N PHE A 110 7.07 -56.76 1.18
CA PHE A 110 6.08 -57.78 1.53
C PHE A 110 4.88 -57.15 2.27
N SER A 111 3.72 -57.73 2.00
CA SER A 111 2.38 -57.32 2.42
C SER A 111 2.12 -57.65 3.89
N ALA A 112 1.65 -56.68 4.67
CA ALA A 112 0.92 -56.94 5.91
C ALA A 112 -0.06 -55.80 6.23
N LYS A 113 -1.32 -56.21 6.36
CA LYS A 113 -2.50 -55.46 6.76
C LYS A 113 -2.23 -54.72 8.07
N SER A 114 -2.04 -53.41 7.99
CA SER A 114 -2.11 -52.50 9.13
C SER A 114 -3.01 -51.34 8.74
N THR A 115 -3.97 -51.04 9.61
CA THR A 115 -4.76 -49.81 9.62
C THR A 115 -3.80 -48.65 9.84
N SER A 116 -3.06 -48.27 8.80
CA SER A 116 -2.16 -47.14 8.82
C SER A 116 -3.00 -45.90 8.55
N GLN A 117 -3.08 -45.02 9.55
CA GLN A 117 -3.48 -43.63 9.35
C GLN A 117 -2.65 -43.10 8.17
N ARG A 118 -3.28 -43.02 6.99
CA ARG A 118 -2.68 -42.49 5.80
C ARG A 118 -2.49 -40.99 6.04
N HIS A 119 -1.32 -40.61 6.56
CA HIS A 119 -0.93 -39.21 6.60
C HIS A 119 -1.00 -38.69 5.16
N PRO A 120 -1.81 -37.65 4.89
CA PRO A 120 -1.91 -37.11 3.54
C PRO A 120 -0.53 -36.69 3.07
N SER A 121 -0.23 -36.92 1.79
CA SER A 121 1.02 -36.41 1.24
C SER A 121 1.07 -34.89 1.46
N ARG A 122 2.26 -34.32 1.68
CA ARG A 122 2.42 -32.87 1.88
C ARG A 122 1.70 -32.06 0.80
N VAL A 123 1.69 -32.55 -0.44
CA VAL A 123 0.98 -31.93 -1.57
C VAL A 123 -0.53 -31.99 -1.38
N GLU A 124 -1.07 -33.13 -0.94
CA GLU A 124 -2.50 -33.31 -0.67
C GLU A 124 -2.97 -32.43 0.50
N GLU A 125 -2.14 -32.29 1.54
CA GLU A 125 -2.39 -31.39 2.66
C GLU A 125 -2.39 -29.92 2.21
N MET A 126 -1.41 -29.52 1.40
CA MET A 126 -1.36 -28.18 0.80
C MET A 126 -2.57 -27.91 -0.09
N LEU A 127 -2.99 -28.89 -0.89
CA LEU A 127 -4.17 -28.75 -1.75
C LEU A 127 -5.46 -28.63 -0.94
N ARG A 128 -5.56 -29.35 0.18
CA ARG A 128 -6.68 -29.22 1.13
C ARG A 128 -6.71 -27.84 1.77
N LYS A 129 -5.55 -27.30 2.18
CA LYS A 129 -5.41 -25.93 2.70
C LYS A 129 -5.86 -24.89 1.68
N GLN A 130 -5.41 -24.99 0.43
CA GLN A 130 -5.82 -24.09 -0.65
C GLN A 130 -7.33 -24.15 -0.93
N LYS A 131 -7.92 -25.36 -0.96
CA LYS A 131 -9.38 -25.54 -1.10
C LYS A 131 -10.16 -24.91 0.06
N SER A 132 -9.66 -25.04 1.28
CA SER A 132 -10.27 -24.43 2.47
C SER A 132 -10.22 -22.91 2.38
N ASN A 133 -9.05 -22.34 2.05
CA ASN A 133 -8.83 -20.91 1.90
C ASN A 133 -9.75 -20.31 0.82
N PHE A 134 -9.82 -20.96 -0.35
CA PHE A 134 -10.72 -20.52 -1.43
C PHE A 134 -12.20 -20.57 -1.00
N LYS A 135 -12.60 -21.59 -0.23
CA LYS A 135 -13.97 -21.70 0.28
C LYS A 135 -14.28 -20.61 1.31
N ALA A 136 -13.33 -20.24 2.17
CA ALA A 136 -13.48 -19.13 3.11
C ALA A 136 -13.63 -17.80 2.37
N PHE A 137 -12.72 -17.53 1.42
CA PHE A 137 -12.80 -16.36 0.54
C PHE A 137 -14.15 -16.24 -0.18
N SER A 138 -14.62 -17.34 -0.78
CA SER A 138 -15.89 -17.35 -1.53
C SER A 138 -17.09 -17.01 -0.64
N ARG A 139 -17.07 -17.45 0.63
CA ARG A 139 -18.14 -17.11 1.58
C ARG A 139 -18.12 -15.63 1.93
N THR A 140 -16.96 -15.09 2.24
CA THR A 140 -16.81 -13.66 2.60
C THR A 140 -17.19 -12.77 1.42
N ALA A 141 -16.70 -13.09 0.21
CA ALA A 141 -17.02 -12.35 -1.01
C ALA A 141 -18.53 -12.35 -1.34
N ALA A 142 -19.23 -13.48 -1.15
CA ALA A 142 -20.66 -13.57 -1.41
C ALA A 142 -21.53 -12.77 -0.43
N THR A 143 -20.99 -12.41 0.75
CA THR A 143 -21.70 -11.62 1.77
C THR A 143 -21.48 -10.12 1.66
N LEU A 144 -20.59 -9.67 0.77
CA LEU A 144 -20.32 -8.25 0.58
C LEU A 144 -21.33 -7.66 -0.41
N ASP A 145 -22.20 -6.79 0.08
CA ASP A 145 -23.02 -5.92 -0.77
C ASP A 145 -22.18 -4.74 -1.23
N LEU A 146 -21.77 -4.75 -2.50
CA LEU A 146 -20.93 -3.70 -3.09
C LEU A 146 -21.73 -2.48 -3.54
N GLU A 147 -23.04 -2.62 -3.76
CA GLU A 147 -23.91 -1.53 -4.23
C GLU A 147 -24.33 -0.60 -3.07
N GLY A 148 -24.34 -1.12 -1.84
CA GLY A 148 -24.61 -0.35 -0.63
C GLY A 148 -23.41 0.40 -0.03
N LEU A 149 -22.18 0.15 -0.52
CA LEU A 149 -20.98 0.85 -0.04
C LEU A 149 -20.89 2.23 -0.71
N SER A 150 -20.67 3.27 0.07
CA SER A 150 -20.61 4.65 -0.43
C SER A 150 -19.36 5.39 0.03
N GLU A 151 -18.81 5.01 1.19
CA GLU A 151 -17.69 5.70 1.79
C GLU A 151 -16.39 4.89 1.67
N ARG A 152 -15.25 5.59 1.48
CA ARG A 152 -13.93 4.97 1.27
C ARG A 152 -13.56 3.97 2.38
N TRP A 153 -13.92 4.24 3.64
CA TRP A 153 -13.59 3.35 4.75
C TRP A 153 -14.36 2.02 4.70
N GLU A 154 -15.58 2.01 4.13
CA GLU A 154 -16.41 0.81 4.01
C GLU A 154 -15.80 -0.17 3.01
N TYR A 155 -15.27 0.36 1.90
CA TYR A 155 -14.49 -0.43 0.95
C TYR A 155 -13.19 -0.96 1.55
N GLU A 156 -12.48 -0.13 2.34
CA GLU A 156 -11.26 -0.57 3.04
C GLU A 156 -11.57 -1.64 4.09
N ASP A 157 -12.71 -1.55 4.77
CA ASP A 157 -13.16 -2.57 5.73
C ASP A 157 -13.61 -3.86 5.04
N ALA A 158 -14.37 -3.77 3.94
CA ALA A 158 -14.72 -4.92 3.11
C ALA A 158 -13.49 -5.67 2.59
N MET A 159 -12.45 -4.95 2.15
CA MET A 159 -11.17 -5.52 1.74
C MET A 159 -10.42 -6.19 2.91
N LYS A 160 -10.44 -5.58 4.10
CA LYS A 160 -9.84 -6.19 5.30
C LYS A 160 -10.55 -7.48 5.70
N ARG A 161 -11.88 -7.53 5.63
CA ARG A 161 -12.67 -8.74 5.90
C ARG A 161 -12.25 -9.91 4.99
N ILE A 162 -12.10 -9.64 3.69
CA ILE A 162 -11.62 -10.63 2.71
C ILE A 162 -10.23 -11.16 3.08
N SER A 163 -9.31 -10.28 3.49
CA SER A 163 -7.94 -10.68 3.85
C SER A 163 -7.87 -11.47 5.16
N VAL A 164 -8.64 -11.08 6.18
CA VAL A 164 -8.58 -11.68 7.52
C VAL A 164 -9.16 -13.09 7.56
N ASP A 165 -10.22 -13.36 6.80
CA ASP A 165 -10.84 -14.69 6.77
C ASP A 165 -9.95 -15.74 6.06
N ASN A 166 -9.08 -15.29 5.16
CA ASN A 166 -8.06 -16.15 4.54
C ASN A 166 -7.00 -16.60 5.55
N ASP A 167 -6.61 -15.73 6.50
CA ASP A 167 -5.58 -16.02 7.50
C ASP A 167 -6.11 -16.85 8.68
N ARG A 168 -7.36 -16.63 9.11
CA ARG A 168 -7.99 -17.42 10.18
C ARG A 168 -8.20 -18.88 9.80
N SER A 169 -8.41 -19.16 8.52
CA SER A 169 -8.54 -20.52 7.98
C SER A 169 -7.22 -21.31 8.02
N ALA A 170 -6.07 -20.61 8.07
CA ALA A 170 -4.75 -21.22 8.16
C ALA A 170 -4.39 -21.70 9.58
N SER A 171 -5.10 -21.23 10.61
CA SER A 171 -4.77 -21.47 12.03
C SER A 171 -5.62 -22.54 12.73
N LEU A 172 -6.65 -23.10 12.08
CA LEU A 172 -7.59 -24.07 12.69
C LEU A 172 -7.37 -25.51 12.20
N GLY A 173 -6.12 -25.85 11.87
CA GLY A 173 -5.73 -27.16 11.34
C GLY A 173 -4.79 -27.97 12.24
N ASP A 174 -4.96 -27.87 13.56
CA ASP A 174 -4.42 -28.84 14.54
C ASP A 174 -5.50 -29.88 14.91
#